data_AF-A0A349H0R3-F1
#
_entry.id   AF-A0A349H0R3-F1
#
_cell.length_a   1.000
_cell.length_b   1.000
_cell.length_c   1.000
_cell.angle_alpha   90.00
_cell.angle_beta   90.00
_cell.angle_gamma   90.00
#
_symmetry.space_group_name_H-M   'P 1'
#
loop_
_entity.id
_entity.type
_entity.pdbx_description
1 polymer ?
#
loop_
_entity_poly.entity_id
_entity_poly.type
_entity_poly.pdbx_seq_one_letter_code
_entity_poly.pdbx_strand_id
1 'polypeptide(L)'
;NSYTQVNPTNVTLTLTNSCTLTWAWTTNYWLAANTTAGGSINVTSAWYSAGSSAVITAAASNLWVFTGWSGATNGCSIAGNVITSPMTNARSITANFFWPSPVVDNSTGAVSQTASSAALQGVLTQGYSANTWFCWGTSDGGANSTSAWQNVIPIGTVTQNMVFTTNVTGLATNVTYWYRCYAMNANGTAWSSSRAFSGSSSMGSWTLWSPTQVSNAGLWLDADDASTVLSNGGSVSNWLDKSGHSRHASQAAATNQPTDTADGLNGKHVLRFDGATDFLNVDLDFLAGVSHAAFIVAKVSAYRCIYGAATGNMSTNSLFVGFYNASTYRMSTWGGDWNGAISNNFKAGQGNLLNYVWKVGTSKEIFANGSSEGTNGTAGPIGPMAGGGRISNPAGLGYFGGDI
;
A
#
# COMPACT_ATOMS: atom_id res chain seq x y z
N ASN A 1 66.96 60.95 -13.66
CA ASN A 1 66.53 61.05 -12.25
C ASN A 1 66.40 59.66 -11.68
N SER A 2 67.12 59.33 -10.61
CA SER A 2 66.96 58.05 -9.91
C SER A 2 65.71 58.10 -9.03
N TYR A 3 64.99 56.98 -8.91
CA TYR A 3 63.85 56.87 -8.00
C TYR A 3 63.87 55.56 -7.22
N THR A 4 63.28 55.61 -6.04
CA THR A 4 63.02 54.45 -5.19
C THR A 4 61.54 54.43 -4.87
N GLN A 5 60.86 53.33 -5.21
CA GLN A 5 59.49 53.12 -4.78
C GLN A 5 59.49 52.81 -3.28
N VAL A 6 58.83 53.66 -2.50
CA VAL A 6 58.76 53.53 -1.04
C VAL A 6 57.58 52.64 -0.66
N ASN A 7 56.44 52.83 -1.32
CA ASN A 7 55.27 51.95 -1.24
C ASN A 7 54.41 52.12 -2.52
N PRO A 8 53.26 51.41 -2.66
CA PRO A 8 52.43 51.49 -3.87
C PRO A 8 51.92 52.91 -4.21
N THR A 9 51.85 53.82 -3.24
CA THR A 9 51.36 55.20 -3.43
C THR A 9 52.42 56.28 -3.21
N ASN A 10 53.65 55.92 -2.83
CA ASN A 10 54.73 56.85 -2.52
C ASN A 10 56.03 56.46 -3.23
N VAL A 11 56.65 57.45 -3.90
CA VAL A 11 57.95 57.33 -4.55
C VAL A 11 58.84 58.49 -4.09
N THR A 12 60.10 58.19 -3.79
CA THR A 12 61.13 59.20 -3.56
C THR A 12 62.00 59.31 -4.81
N LEU A 13 62.26 60.53 -5.26
CA LEU A 13 62.92 60.78 -6.54
C LEU A 13 63.97 61.90 -6.41
N THR A 14 65.17 61.69 -6.93
CA THR A 14 66.23 62.70 -6.98
C THR A 14 66.28 63.32 -8.38
N LEU A 15 65.90 64.60 -8.47
CA LEU A 15 65.81 65.35 -9.72
C LEU A 15 67.16 65.98 -10.09
N THR A 16 67.81 65.49 -11.16
CA THR A 16 69.07 66.02 -11.71
C THR A 16 68.94 66.54 -13.15
N ASN A 17 67.82 66.23 -13.83
CA ASN A 17 67.44 66.71 -15.17
C ASN A 17 65.92 66.89 -15.25
N SER A 18 65.41 67.52 -16.31
CA SER A 18 63.96 67.58 -16.61
C SER A 18 63.35 66.18 -16.69
N CYS A 19 62.19 65.95 -16.05
CA CYS A 19 61.45 64.70 -16.18
C CYS A 19 59.95 64.91 -16.25
N THR A 20 59.26 63.91 -16.80
CA THR A 20 57.80 63.81 -16.81
C THR A 20 57.37 62.65 -15.93
N LEU A 21 56.43 62.88 -15.02
CA LEU A 21 55.77 61.85 -14.22
C LEU A 21 54.46 61.47 -14.91
N THR A 22 54.36 60.23 -15.38
CA THR A 22 53.13 59.70 -15.97
C THR A 22 52.51 58.71 -14.99
N TRP A 23 51.31 59.02 -14.50
CA TRP A 23 50.53 58.10 -13.70
C TRP A 23 49.73 57.16 -14.60
N ALA A 24 50.09 55.88 -14.61
CA ALA A 24 49.34 54.84 -15.31
C ALA A 24 48.22 54.30 -14.42
N TRP A 25 47.10 55.03 -14.34
CA TRP A 25 45.94 54.59 -13.56
C TRP A 25 45.27 53.39 -14.22
N THR A 26 44.89 52.41 -13.39
CA THR A 26 44.04 51.30 -13.81
C THR A 26 42.71 51.39 -13.06
N THR A 27 41.60 51.31 -13.78
CA THR A 27 40.28 51.31 -13.15
C THR A 27 40.04 50.00 -12.43
N ASN A 28 39.66 50.07 -11.15
CA ASN A 28 39.19 48.94 -10.36
C ASN A 28 37.76 49.20 -9.90
N TYR A 29 36.99 48.14 -9.71
CA TYR A 29 35.65 48.19 -9.14
C TYR A 29 35.59 47.40 -7.83
N TRP A 30 34.90 47.96 -6.84
CA TRP A 30 34.70 47.32 -5.55
C TRP A 30 33.59 46.29 -5.62
N LEU A 31 33.87 45.08 -5.11
CA LEU A 31 32.87 44.06 -4.81
C LEU A 31 32.66 44.02 -3.30
N ALA A 32 31.46 44.38 -2.85
CA ALA A 32 31.00 44.06 -1.51
C ALA A 32 30.33 42.67 -1.54
N ALA A 33 30.94 41.71 -0.87
CA ALA A 33 30.52 40.31 -0.84
C ALA A 33 29.93 40.00 0.55
N ASN A 34 28.61 39.78 0.62
CA ASN A 34 27.88 39.65 1.87
C ASN A 34 27.13 38.31 1.97
N THR A 35 26.77 37.92 3.19
CA THR A 35 25.87 36.81 3.47
C THR A 35 24.80 37.22 4.47
N THR A 36 23.59 36.65 4.36
CA THR A 36 22.68 36.59 5.51
C THR A 36 23.18 35.56 6.52
N ALA A 37 22.57 35.49 7.70
CA ALA A 37 22.88 34.45 8.68
C ALA A 37 22.75 33.04 8.06
N GLY A 38 23.56 32.08 8.53
CA GLY A 38 23.39 30.68 8.17
C GLY A 38 24.15 30.19 6.93
N GLY A 39 25.15 30.94 6.46
CA GLY A 39 26.02 30.47 5.39
C GLY A 39 27.24 31.35 5.19
N SER A 40 28.07 30.94 4.24
CA SER A 40 29.32 31.60 3.86
C SER A 40 29.43 31.72 2.35
N ILE A 41 30.38 32.53 1.90
CA ILE A 41 30.81 32.63 0.50
C ILE A 41 32.33 32.45 0.42
N ASN A 42 32.83 32.00 -0.73
CA ASN A 42 34.26 31.69 -0.94
C ASN A 42 35.17 32.92 -1.16
N VAL A 43 34.63 34.13 -1.20
CA VAL A 43 35.38 35.38 -1.42
C VAL A 43 35.09 36.40 -0.32
N THR A 44 36.00 37.34 -0.12
CA THR A 44 35.82 38.52 0.74
C THR A 44 35.63 39.78 -0.10
N SER A 45 35.11 40.84 0.53
CA SER A 45 34.97 42.13 -0.15
C SER A 45 36.34 42.69 -0.57
N ALA A 46 36.50 43.03 -1.85
CA ALA A 46 37.79 43.42 -2.42
C ALA A 46 37.64 44.28 -3.70
N TRP A 47 38.76 44.91 -4.10
CA TRP A 47 38.89 45.58 -5.39
C TRP A 47 39.26 44.59 -6.49
N TYR A 48 38.59 44.69 -7.63
CA TYR A 48 38.84 43.88 -8.83
C TYR A 48 39.13 44.78 -10.03
N SER A 49 40.03 44.37 -10.91
CA SER A 49 40.34 45.11 -12.14
C SER A 49 39.12 45.21 -13.06
N ALA A 50 38.94 46.37 -13.69
CA ALA A 50 37.87 46.59 -14.66
C ALA A 50 37.92 45.53 -15.78
N GLY A 51 36.78 44.91 -16.09
CA GLY A 51 36.67 43.86 -17.11
C GLY A 51 37.01 42.45 -16.62
N SER A 52 37.52 42.30 -15.39
CA SER A 52 37.67 40.97 -14.74
C SER A 52 36.32 40.42 -14.28
N SER A 53 36.29 39.18 -13.80
CA SER A 53 35.11 38.55 -13.21
C SER A 53 35.42 37.95 -11.84
N ALA A 54 34.49 38.08 -10.91
CA ALA A 54 34.53 37.41 -9.61
C ALA A 54 33.57 36.22 -9.61
N VAL A 55 34.06 35.04 -9.21
CA VAL A 55 33.24 33.83 -9.06
C VAL A 55 32.95 33.63 -7.57
N ILE A 56 31.70 33.81 -7.19
CA ILE A 56 31.22 33.73 -5.81
C ILE A 56 30.39 32.45 -5.67
N THR A 57 30.77 31.59 -4.74
CA THR A 57 30.10 30.34 -4.41
C THR A 57 29.58 30.42 -2.98
N ALA A 58 28.28 30.25 -2.81
CA ALA A 58 27.61 30.21 -1.51
C ALA A 58 27.59 28.79 -0.93
N ALA A 59 27.90 28.67 0.37
CA ALA A 59 27.81 27.42 1.11
C ALA A 59 26.89 27.62 2.32
N ALA A 60 25.80 26.85 2.38
CA ALA A 60 24.88 26.90 3.50
C ALA A 60 25.49 26.17 4.72
N SER A 61 25.26 26.71 5.90
CA SER A 61 25.60 26.06 7.17
C SER A 61 24.64 24.89 7.44
N ASN A 62 24.98 24.03 8.42
CA ASN A 62 24.11 22.92 8.82
C ASN A 62 22.69 23.42 9.16
N LEU A 63 21.66 22.76 8.62
CA LEU A 63 20.22 23.09 8.73
C LEU A 63 19.72 24.30 7.92
N TRP A 64 20.59 25.00 7.19
CA TRP A 64 20.22 26.16 6.36
C TRP A 64 20.18 25.82 4.87
N VAL A 65 19.37 26.57 4.11
CA VAL A 65 19.21 26.44 2.67
C VAL A 65 19.62 27.74 2.01
N PHE A 66 20.38 27.66 0.92
CA PHE A 66 20.62 28.81 0.05
C PHE A 66 19.34 29.14 -0.74
N THR A 67 18.82 30.35 -0.58
CA THR A 67 17.55 30.78 -1.21
C THR A 67 17.75 31.64 -2.45
N GLY A 68 18.94 32.19 -2.67
CA GLY A 68 19.27 32.95 -3.86
C GLY A 68 20.25 34.09 -3.62
N TRP A 69 20.58 34.80 -4.70
CA TRP A 69 21.42 36.00 -4.69
C TRP A 69 20.56 37.27 -4.70
N SER A 70 20.97 38.29 -3.95
CA SER A 70 20.33 39.61 -3.93
C SER A 70 21.36 40.74 -4.06
N GLY A 71 20.88 41.97 -4.29
CA GLY A 71 21.72 43.14 -4.54
C GLY A 71 21.97 43.40 -6.04
N ALA A 72 23.18 43.80 -6.38
CA ALA A 72 23.59 44.19 -7.74
C ALA A 72 23.93 42.97 -8.63
N THR A 73 22.94 42.10 -8.86
CA THR A 73 23.08 40.86 -9.63
C THR A 73 22.83 41.03 -11.14
N ASN A 74 22.36 42.19 -11.59
CA ASN A 74 22.08 42.47 -13.00
C ASN A 74 23.33 42.28 -13.88
N GLY A 75 23.21 41.47 -14.93
CA GLY A 75 24.32 41.16 -15.84
C GLY A 75 25.31 40.12 -15.31
N CYS A 76 25.09 39.56 -14.11
CA CYS A 76 25.83 38.39 -13.64
C CYS A 76 25.29 37.11 -14.26
N SER A 77 26.15 36.10 -14.41
CA SER A 77 25.73 34.72 -14.71
C SER A 77 25.46 33.98 -13.40
N ILE A 78 24.29 33.37 -13.24
CA ILE A 78 23.90 32.66 -12.01
C ILE A 78 23.65 31.19 -12.33
N ALA A 79 24.35 30.30 -11.63
CA ALA A 79 24.19 28.85 -11.70
C ALA A 79 24.00 28.31 -10.27
N GLY A 80 22.75 28.28 -9.80
CA GLY A 80 22.42 27.82 -8.45
C GLY A 80 23.10 28.65 -7.36
N ASN A 81 23.91 28.00 -6.53
CA ASN A 81 24.69 28.63 -5.47
C ASN A 81 25.99 29.29 -5.96
N VAL A 82 26.21 29.42 -7.27
CA VAL A 82 27.35 30.12 -7.87
C VAL A 82 26.87 31.32 -8.67
N ILE A 83 27.50 32.48 -8.48
CA ILE A 83 27.31 33.68 -9.30
C ILE A 83 28.66 34.16 -9.83
N THR A 84 28.72 34.37 -11.15
CA THR A 84 29.85 35.00 -11.84
C THR A 84 29.50 36.46 -12.11
N SER A 85 30.19 37.35 -11.41
CA SER A 85 29.97 38.79 -11.44
C SER A 85 31.00 39.49 -12.33
N PRO A 86 30.63 40.03 -13.50
CA PRO A 86 31.54 40.86 -14.28
C PRO A 86 31.78 42.21 -13.58
N MET A 87 33.04 42.55 -13.36
CA MET A 87 33.47 43.76 -12.68
C MET A 87 33.58 44.91 -13.71
N THR A 88 32.43 45.31 -14.23
CA THR A 88 32.23 46.46 -15.13
C THR A 88 31.78 47.72 -14.38
N ASN A 89 31.40 47.57 -13.12
CA ASN A 89 30.95 48.60 -12.19
C ASN A 89 31.11 48.06 -10.76
N ALA A 90 31.06 48.95 -9.76
CA ALA A 90 31.02 48.53 -8.36
C ALA A 90 29.71 47.78 -8.06
N ARG A 91 29.77 46.73 -7.25
CA ARG A 91 28.64 45.84 -6.94
C ARG A 91 28.60 45.48 -5.47
N SER A 92 27.39 45.33 -4.94
CA SER A 92 27.13 44.69 -3.64
C SER A 92 26.25 43.48 -3.88
N ILE A 93 26.75 42.29 -3.56
CA ILE A 93 26.08 41.02 -3.80
C ILE A 93 25.96 40.28 -2.47
N THR A 94 24.77 39.76 -2.19
CA THR A 94 24.47 39.04 -0.95
C THR A 94 23.98 37.63 -1.26
N ALA A 95 24.60 36.63 -0.63
CA ALA A 95 24.06 35.27 -0.58
C ALA A 95 22.99 35.19 0.52
N ASN A 96 21.78 34.76 0.16
CA ASN A 96 20.67 34.63 1.09
C ASN A 96 20.50 33.16 1.51
N PHE A 97 20.29 32.96 2.81
CA PHE A 97 20.06 31.67 3.43
C PHE A 97 18.84 31.71 4.35
N PHE A 98 18.18 30.57 4.48
CA PHE A 98 17.00 30.40 5.33
C PHE A 98 17.03 29.05 6.03
N TRP A 99 16.74 29.01 7.34
CA TRP A 99 16.47 27.77 8.05
C TRP A 99 14.96 27.54 8.08
N PRO A 100 14.44 26.50 7.38
CA PRO A 100 13.00 26.27 7.30
C PRO A 100 12.36 25.85 8.63
N SER A 101 11.15 26.34 8.86
CA SER A 101 10.23 25.78 9.86
C SER A 101 9.95 24.30 9.53
N PRO A 102 9.65 23.47 10.54
CA PRO A 102 9.41 22.06 10.31
C PRO A 102 8.13 21.82 9.51
N VAL A 103 8.04 20.68 8.83
CA VAL A 103 6.79 20.13 8.31
C VAL A 103 6.74 18.66 8.69
N VAL A 104 5.61 18.23 9.24
CA VAL A 104 5.38 16.85 9.65
C VAL A 104 4.19 16.26 8.93
N ASP A 105 4.34 15.03 8.48
CA ASP A 105 3.29 14.25 7.82
C ASP A 105 2.98 12.98 8.62
N ASN A 106 1.71 12.58 8.59
CA ASN A 106 1.19 11.34 9.16
C ASN A 106 0.24 10.64 8.19
N SER A 107 0.42 10.85 6.88
CA SER A 107 -0.42 10.26 5.83
C SER A 107 -0.47 8.72 5.86
N THR A 108 0.58 8.08 6.36
CA THR A 108 0.67 6.62 6.51
C THR A 108 -0.24 6.02 7.58
N GLY A 109 -0.79 6.85 8.48
CA GLY A 109 -1.67 6.39 9.54
C GLY A 109 -0.98 5.54 10.63
N ALA A 110 -1.77 5.09 11.59
CA ALA A 110 -1.32 4.15 12.61
C ALA A 110 -1.27 2.72 12.04
N VAL A 111 -0.23 1.96 12.39
CA VAL A 111 -0.01 0.57 11.97
C VAL A 111 -0.03 -0.37 13.17
N SER A 112 0.04 -1.68 12.92
CA SER A 112 0.11 -2.71 13.97
C SER A 112 -0.99 -2.56 15.03
N GLN A 113 -2.19 -2.15 14.62
CA GLN A 113 -3.32 -1.93 15.51
C GLN A 113 -3.86 -3.27 16.04
N THR A 114 -4.04 -3.36 17.35
CA THR A 114 -4.62 -4.48 18.09
C THR A 114 -5.79 -3.99 18.95
N ALA A 115 -6.42 -4.91 19.71
CA ALA A 115 -7.52 -4.59 20.63
C ALA A 115 -7.17 -3.60 21.74
N SER A 116 -5.88 -3.47 22.03
CA SER A 116 -5.39 -2.64 23.12
C SER A 116 -4.13 -1.85 22.79
N SER A 117 -3.64 -1.86 21.55
CA SER A 117 -2.44 -1.13 21.15
C SER A 117 -2.43 -0.67 19.70
N ALA A 118 -1.60 0.31 19.37
CA ALA A 118 -1.35 0.74 17.99
C ALA A 118 0.04 1.37 17.89
N ALA A 119 0.71 1.23 16.73
CA ALA A 119 1.93 1.95 16.43
C ALA A 119 1.60 3.25 15.66
N LEU A 120 1.75 4.39 16.32
CA LEU A 120 1.61 5.70 15.69
C LEU A 120 2.88 6.03 14.91
N GLN A 121 2.73 6.60 13.71
CA GLN A 121 3.85 6.94 12.84
C GLN A 121 3.70 8.35 12.27
N GLY A 122 4.85 9.00 12.06
CA GLY A 122 4.97 10.28 11.39
C GLY A 122 6.32 10.41 10.70
N VAL A 123 6.43 11.39 9.80
CA VAL A 123 7.66 11.71 9.07
C VAL A 123 7.91 13.20 9.15
N LEU A 124 9.14 13.60 9.47
CA LEU A 124 9.57 14.99 9.34
C LEU A 124 9.96 15.24 7.88
N THR A 125 9.12 15.92 7.10
CA THR A 125 9.35 16.12 5.66
C THR A 125 10.13 17.41 5.36
N GLN A 126 10.17 18.36 6.29
CA GLN A 126 10.95 19.59 6.20
C GLN A 126 11.44 20.04 7.58
N GLY A 127 12.48 20.88 7.61
CA GLY A 127 13.01 21.52 8.82
C GLY A 127 14.37 20.99 9.26
N TYR A 128 14.94 20.03 8.51
CA TYR A 128 16.20 19.30 8.73
C TYR A 128 16.31 18.53 10.05
N SER A 129 16.04 19.17 11.17
CA SER A 129 16.02 18.59 12.49
C SER A 129 14.98 19.33 13.34
N ALA A 130 14.11 18.58 13.99
CA ALA A 130 13.08 19.12 14.86
C ALA A 130 12.82 18.17 16.03
N ASN A 131 12.50 18.72 17.20
CA ASN A 131 11.90 17.94 18.28
C ASN A 131 10.49 17.55 17.84
N THR A 132 10.09 16.30 18.09
CA THR A 132 8.81 15.73 17.64
C THR A 132 8.04 15.08 18.78
N TRP A 133 6.71 15.08 18.61
CA TRP A 133 5.75 14.51 19.55
C TRP A 133 4.60 13.82 18.80
N PHE A 134 4.01 12.81 19.44
CA PHE A 134 2.66 12.33 19.11
C PHE A 134 1.66 12.87 20.13
N CYS A 135 0.58 13.46 19.63
CA CYS A 135 -0.55 13.92 20.44
C CYS A 135 -1.76 13.07 20.06
N TRP A 136 -2.40 12.41 21.03
CA TRP A 136 -3.51 11.50 20.76
C TRP A 136 -4.55 11.44 21.90
N GLY A 137 -5.78 11.01 21.57
CA GLY A 137 -6.87 10.92 22.54
C GLY A 137 -8.19 10.49 21.90
N THR A 138 -9.25 10.35 22.71
CA THR A 138 -10.59 9.99 22.23
C THR A 138 -11.30 11.13 21.46
N SER A 139 -10.73 12.33 21.48
CA SER A 139 -11.16 13.48 20.67
C SER A 139 -9.95 14.14 19.99
N ASP A 140 -10.14 14.71 18.80
CA ASP A 140 -9.11 15.53 18.15
C ASP A 140 -8.91 16.84 18.94
N GLY A 141 -7.74 17.00 19.55
CA GLY A 141 -7.36 18.23 20.29
C GLY A 141 -7.00 19.40 19.36
N GLY A 142 -7.01 19.19 18.05
CA GLY A 142 -6.67 20.20 17.05
C GLY A 142 -5.17 20.46 16.93
N ALA A 143 -4.82 21.55 16.25
CA ALA A 143 -3.45 21.92 15.88
C ALA A 143 -2.98 23.23 16.54
N ASN A 144 -3.58 23.61 17.67
CA ASN A 144 -3.27 24.88 18.34
C ASN A 144 -2.29 24.70 19.50
N SER A 145 -2.49 23.68 20.34
CA SER A 145 -1.67 23.44 21.52
C SER A 145 -1.68 21.95 21.88
N THR A 146 -0.55 21.45 22.37
CA THR A 146 -0.43 20.08 22.89
C THR A 146 -1.26 19.86 24.16
N SER A 147 -1.58 20.91 24.91
CA SER A 147 -2.39 20.81 26.14
C SER A 147 -3.85 20.45 25.91
N ALA A 148 -4.35 20.57 24.67
CA ALA A 148 -5.70 20.15 24.29
C ALA A 148 -5.83 18.64 24.09
N TRP A 149 -4.72 17.91 24.07
CA TRP A 149 -4.68 16.47 23.85
C TRP A 149 -4.60 15.71 25.16
N GLN A 150 -5.32 14.58 25.22
CA GLN A 150 -5.32 13.71 26.40
C GLN A 150 -3.94 13.10 26.68
N ASN A 151 -3.22 12.72 25.63
CA ASN A 151 -1.91 12.11 25.70
C ASN A 151 -0.94 12.84 24.78
N VAL A 152 0.25 13.15 25.30
CA VAL A 152 1.35 13.77 24.54
C VAL A 152 2.61 12.97 24.82
N ILE A 153 3.18 12.39 23.79
CA ILE A 153 4.37 11.54 23.87
C ILE A 153 5.54 12.26 23.19
N PRO A 154 6.57 12.71 23.93
CA PRO A 154 7.79 13.21 23.33
C PRO A 154 8.57 12.07 22.69
N ILE A 155 8.99 12.27 21.43
CA ILE A 155 9.86 11.33 20.71
C ILE A 155 11.29 11.84 20.68
N GLY A 156 11.47 13.16 20.72
CA GLY A 156 12.78 13.80 20.70
C GLY A 156 13.15 14.29 19.30
N THR A 157 14.44 14.51 19.09
CA THR A 157 14.96 15.10 17.86
C THR A 157 14.95 14.09 16.72
N VAL A 158 14.24 14.43 15.64
CA VAL A 158 14.15 13.64 14.40
C VAL A 158 14.76 14.44 13.27
N THR A 159 15.54 13.78 12.41
CA THR A 159 16.09 14.38 11.19
C THR A 159 15.11 14.25 10.02
N GLN A 160 15.22 15.18 9.08
CA GLN A 160 14.34 15.22 7.92
C GLN A 160 14.43 13.92 7.11
N ASN A 161 13.28 13.53 6.55
CA ASN A 161 13.00 12.30 5.82
C ASN A 161 13.10 11.01 6.66
N MET A 162 13.23 11.12 7.98
CA MET A 162 13.14 9.97 8.88
C MET A 162 11.73 9.77 9.39
N VAL A 163 11.32 8.51 9.40
CA VAL A 163 10.11 8.05 10.09
C VAL A 163 10.40 7.99 11.58
N PHE A 164 9.47 8.48 12.38
CA PHE A 164 9.45 8.28 13.82
C PHE A 164 8.16 7.57 14.23
N THR A 165 8.25 6.70 15.23
CA THR A 165 7.17 5.79 15.61
C THR A 165 7.12 5.59 17.12
N THR A 166 5.94 5.31 17.65
CA THR A 166 5.76 4.87 19.04
C THR A 166 4.58 3.92 19.16
N ASN A 167 4.68 2.94 20.06
CA ASN A 167 3.57 2.03 20.35
C ASN A 167 2.77 2.57 21.54
N VAL A 168 1.49 2.87 21.30
CA VAL A 168 0.53 3.21 22.35
C VAL A 168 -0.18 1.95 22.80
N THR A 169 -0.44 1.83 24.11
CA THR A 169 -1.09 0.66 24.73
C THR A 169 -2.24 1.09 25.64
N GLY A 170 -3.06 0.15 26.11
CA GLY A 170 -4.22 0.44 26.96
C GLY A 170 -5.42 1.01 26.20
N LEU A 171 -5.48 0.81 24.88
CA LEU A 171 -6.62 1.24 24.08
C LEU A 171 -7.86 0.41 24.44
N ALA A 172 -9.02 1.05 24.48
CA ALA A 172 -10.28 0.35 24.59
C ALA A 172 -10.68 -0.21 23.22
N THR A 173 -11.18 -1.46 23.22
CA THR A 173 -11.65 -2.11 22.01
C THR A 173 -12.87 -1.40 21.44
N ASN A 174 -12.94 -1.27 20.11
CA ASN A 174 -14.03 -0.60 19.38
C ASN A 174 -14.19 0.89 19.74
N VAL A 175 -13.13 1.54 20.23
CA VAL A 175 -13.09 2.98 20.47
C VAL A 175 -12.23 3.65 19.40
N THR A 176 -12.75 4.72 18.80
CA THR A 176 -12.00 5.58 17.87
C THR A 176 -11.20 6.60 18.66
N TYR A 177 -9.92 6.71 18.32
CA TYR A 177 -8.98 7.69 18.80
C TYR A 177 -8.50 8.56 17.63
N TRP A 178 -8.02 9.75 17.94
CA TRP A 178 -7.43 10.69 17.00
C TRP A 178 -5.98 10.92 17.37
N TYR A 179 -5.12 11.15 16.38
CA TYR A 179 -3.76 11.58 16.62
C TYR A 179 -3.26 12.60 15.59
N ARG A 180 -2.29 13.40 16.03
CA ARG A 180 -1.47 14.29 15.21
C ARG A 180 -0.01 14.19 15.62
N CYS A 181 0.87 14.44 14.66
CA CYS A 181 2.28 14.69 14.90
C CYS A 181 2.48 16.19 15.11
N TYR A 182 3.29 16.55 16.09
CA TYR A 182 3.73 17.91 16.34
C TYR A 182 5.25 17.96 16.23
N ALA A 183 5.78 19.01 15.60
CA ALA A 183 7.21 19.26 15.51
C ALA A 183 7.56 20.71 15.80
N MET A 184 8.75 20.94 16.36
CA MET A 184 9.27 22.25 16.67
C MET A 184 10.77 22.32 16.42
N ASN A 185 11.20 23.40 15.77
CA ASN A 185 12.60 23.82 15.72
C ASN A 185 12.70 25.33 16.02
N ALA A 186 13.88 25.92 15.93
CA ALA A 186 14.05 27.35 16.28
C ALA A 186 13.32 28.33 15.36
N ASN A 187 12.86 27.91 14.17
CA ASN A 187 12.12 28.75 13.21
C ASN A 187 10.61 28.53 13.25
N GLY A 188 10.11 27.66 14.12
CA GLY A 188 8.68 27.53 14.32
C GLY A 188 8.24 26.11 14.61
N THR A 189 6.94 25.92 14.40
CA THR A 189 6.23 24.71 14.77
C THR A 189 5.38 24.21 13.60
N ALA A 190 5.05 22.93 13.62
CA ALA A 190 4.15 22.34 12.64
C ALA A 190 3.32 21.21 13.26
N TRP A 191 2.12 21.06 12.70
CA TRP A 191 1.19 20.00 13.04
C TRP A 191 0.83 19.23 11.78
N SER A 192 0.73 17.91 11.89
CA SER A 192 0.20 17.09 10.81
C SER A 192 -1.33 17.21 10.71
N SER A 193 -1.87 16.60 9.66
CA SER A 193 -3.32 16.39 9.53
C SER A 193 -3.86 15.50 10.66
N SER A 194 -5.17 15.59 10.89
CA SER A 194 -5.86 14.68 11.82
C SER A 194 -5.90 13.28 11.24
N ARG A 195 -5.62 12.26 12.06
CA ARG A 195 -5.76 10.86 11.69
C ARG A 195 -6.49 10.10 12.78
N ALA A 196 -7.48 9.31 12.38
CA ALA A 196 -8.17 8.40 13.26
C ALA A 196 -7.43 7.04 13.31
N PHE A 197 -7.50 6.38 14.46
CA PHE A 197 -7.09 5.00 14.69
C PHE A 197 -7.99 4.38 15.76
N SER A 198 -7.95 3.07 15.98
CA SER A 198 -8.79 2.42 17.00
C SER A 198 -8.04 1.32 17.72
N GLY A 199 -8.47 1.03 18.96
CA GLY A 199 -8.26 -0.28 19.55
C GLY A 199 -9.10 -1.28 18.77
N SER A 200 -8.59 -1.80 17.65
CA SER A 200 -9.32 -2.71 16.77
C SER A 200 -9.65 -3.99 17.52
N SER A 201 -10.89 -4.50 17.49
CA SER A 201 -11.14 -5.91 17.87
C SER A 201 -10.03 -6.79 17.27
N SER A 202 -9.56 -7.82 17.97
CA SER A 202 -8.42 -8.68 17.61
C SER A 202 -8.64 -9.52 16.33
N MET A 203 -9.04 -8.87 15.26
CA MET A 203 -9.16 -9.31 13.89
C MET A 203 -8.56 -8.14 13.12
N GLY A 204 -7.30 -8.30 12.71
CA GLY A 204 -6.51 -7.25 12.07
C GLY A 204 -7.26 -6.59 10.92
N SER A 205 -6.74 -5.44 10.48
CA SER A 205 -7.05 -4.88 9.16
C SER A 205 -6.75 -5.94 8.11
N TRP A 206 -7.72 -6.81 7.83
CA TRP A 206 -7.76 -7.54 6.60
C TRP A 206 -7.85 -6.46 5.54
N THR A 207 -6.79 -6.27 4.75
CA THR A 207 -7.05 -6.11 3.31
C THR A 207 -8.06 -7.20 3.02
N LEU A 208 -9.33 -6.83 2.78
CA LEU A 208 -10.39 -7.78 2.51
C LEU A 208 -9.80 -8.73 1.48
N TRP A 209 -9.54 -9.97 1.89
CA TRP A 209 -8.95 -10.92 0.98
C TRP A 209 -9.98 -11.07 -0.12
N SER A 210 -9.66 -10.56 -1.30
CA SER A 210 -10.49 -10.76 -2.47
C SER A 210 -9.97 -12.03 -3.13
N PRO A 211 -10.83 -12.97 -3.54
CA PRO A 211 -10.41 -14.11 -4.32
C PRO A 211 -9.55 -13.74 -5.55
N THR A 212 -9.65 -12.49 -6.06
CA THR A 212 -8.73 -11.92 -7.09
C THR A 212 -7.24 -11.98 -6.72
N GLN A 213 -6.91 -12.07 -5.43
CA GLN A 213 -5.54 -12.09 -4.93
C GLN A 213 -4.92 -13.49 -4.98
N VAL A 214 -5.72 -14.53 -5.28
CA VAL A 214 -5.19 -15.86 -5.60
C VAL A 214 -4.60 -15.81 -7.00
N SER A 215 -3.27 -15.75 -7.10
CA SER A 215 -2.60 -15.86 -8.39
C SER A 215 -2.93 -17.21 -9.03
N ASN A 216 -3.34 -17.17 -10.30
CA ASN A 216 -3.70 -18.36 -11.10
C ASN A 216 -4.86 -19.19 -10.52
N ALA A 217 -5.92 -18.55 -10.02
CA ALA A 217 -7.17 -19.25 -9.71
C ALA A 217 -7.63 -20.10 -10.91
N GLY A 218 -7.93 -21.38 -10.69
CA GLY A 218 -8.39 -22.29 -11.74
C GLY A 218 -9.85 -22.02 -12.13
N LEU A 219 -10.70 -21.59 -11.21
CA LEU A 219 -12.07 -21.19 -11.51
C LEU A 219 -12.48 -20.22 -10.42
N TRP A 220 -13.13 -19.12 -10.79
CA TRP A 220 -13.67 -18.18 -9.82
C TRP A 220 -15.07 -17.75 -10.23
N LEU A 221 -16.04 -18.23 -9.46
CA LEU A 221 -17.44 -17.93 -9.59
C LEU A 221 -17.87 -17.14 -8.34
N ASP A 222 -18.47 -15.97 -8.55
CA ASP A 222 -18.84 -15.03 -7.49
C ASP A 222 -20.32 -14.65 -7.65
N ALA A 223 -21.18 -15.08 -6.74
CA ALA A 223 -22.62 -14.78 -6.84
C ALA A 223 -22.91 -13.35 -6.39
N ASP A 224 -22.06 -12.76 -5.54
CA ASP A 224 -22.20 -11.39 -5.04
C ASP A 224 -21.87 -10.33 -6.09
N ASP A 225 -21.13 -10.72 -7.13
CA ASP A 225 -20.95 -9.89 -8.31
C ASP A 225 -22.07 -10.13 -9.33
N ALA A 226 -23.12 -9.31 -9.22
CA ALA A 226 -24.27 -9.32 -10.12
C ALA A 226 -23.91 -9.20 -11.62
N SER A 227 -22.74 -8.63 -11.97
CA SER A 227 -22.29 -8.58 -13.38
C SER A 227 -21.93 -9.96 -13.95
N THR A 228 -21.73 -10.94 -13.08
CA THR A 228 -21.36 -12.31 -13.45
C THR A 228 -22.51 -13.30 -13.38
N VAL A 229 -23.67 -12.88 -12.86
CA VAL A 229 -24.88 -13.70 -12.76
C VAL A 229 -25.85 -13.29 -13.86
N LEU A 230 -25.88 -14.04 -14.97
CA LEU A 230 -26.82 -13.76 -16.06
C LEU A 230 -28.13 -14.49 -15.78
N SER A 231 -29.16 -13.73 -15.44
CA SER A 231 -30.48 -14.25 -15.11
C SER A 231 -31.57 -13.76 -16.06
N ASN A 232 -32.64 -14.56 -16.21
CA ASN A 232 -33.87 -14.17 -16.89
C ASN A 232 -35.05 -14.43 -15.94
N GLY A 233 -35.59 -13.37 -15.32
CA GLY A 233 -36.69 -13.50 -14.38
C GLY A 233 -36.35 -14.20 -13.06
N GLY A 234 -35.09 -14.12 -12.62
CA GLY A 234 -34.60 -14.72 -11.36
C GLY A 234 -33.98 -16.10 -11.51
N SER A 235 -34.20 -16.80 -12.63
CA SER A 235 -33.47 -18.02 -12.99
C SER A 235 -32.14 -17.70 -13.65
N VAL A 236 -31.06 -18.34 -13.21
CA VAL A 236 -29.69 -18.05 -13.65
C VAL A 236 -29.29 -19.02 -14.77
N SER A 237 -29.11 -18.49 -15.97
CA SER A 237 -28.66 -19.27 -17.13
C SER A 237 -27.15 -19.39 -17.20
N ASN A 238 -26.42 -18.40 -16.68
CA ASN A 238 -24.96 -18.40 -16.69
C ASN A 238 -24.38 -17.79 -15.41
N TRP A 239 -23.28 -18.38 -14.96
CA TRP A 239 -22.41 -17.83 -13.93
C TRP A 239 -21.02 -17.64 -14.52
N LEU A 240 -20.62 -16.39 -14.72
CA LEU A 240 -19.41 -16.03 -15.43
C LEU A 240 -18.18 -16.20 -14.54
N ASP A 241 -17.18 -16.85 -15.13
CA ASP A 241 -15.86 -17.09 -14.54
C ASP A 241 -15.00 -15.83 -14.59
N LYS A 242 -14.52 -15.43 -13.42
CA LYS A 242 -13.68 -14.26 -13.19
C LYS A 242 -12.18 -14.59 -13.12
N SER A 243 -11.81 -15.87 -13.25
CA SER A 243 -10.41 -16.30 -13.17
C SER A 243 -9.56 -15.91 -14.39
N GLY A 244 -10.20 -15.43 -15.47
CA GLY A 244 -9.54 -15.12 -16.74
C GLY A 244 -9.47 -16.29 -17.72
N HIS A 245 -9.99 -17.47 -17.36
CA HIS A 245 -9.91 -18.67 -18.20
C HIS A 245 -11.19 -18.98 -18.98
N SER A 246 -12.22 -18.14 -18.86
CA SER A 246 -13.50 -18.29 -19.57
C SER A 246 -14.23 -19.61 -19.28
N ARG A 247 -14.03 -20.21 -18.09
CA ARG A 247 -14.70 -21.45 -17.67
C ARG A 247 -16.08 -21.16 -17.07
N HIS A 248 -16.92 -20.47 -17.83
CA HIS A 248 -18.26 -20.05 -17.40
C HIS A 248 -19.16 -21.27 -17.14
N ALA A 249 -19.95 -21.21 -16.07
CA ALA A 249 -20.96 -22.22 -15.78
C ALA A 249 -22.29 -21.85 -16.46
N SER A 250 -23.03 -22.83 -16.99
CA SER A 250 -24.27 -22.55 -17.74
C SER A 250 -25.33 -23.65 -17.68
N GLN A 251 -26.59 -23.25 -17.88
CA GLN A 251 -27.73 -24.15 -18.01
C GLN A 251 -28.75 -23.58 -18.98
N ALA A 252 -29.08 -24.35 -20.03
CA ALA A 252 -30.01 -23.90 -21.06
C ALA A 252 -31.48 -24.16 -20.70
N ALA A 253 -31.78 -25.23 -19.97
CA ALA A 253 -33.15 -25.58 -19.61
C ALA A 253 -33.59 -24.80 -18.37
N ALA A 254 -34.56 -23.89 -18.52
CA ALA A 254 -35.04 -23.01 -17.45
C ALA A 254 -35.52 -23.77 -16.19
N THR A 255 -36.11 -24.97 -16.36
CA THR A 255 -36.57 -25.81 -15.24
C THR A 255 -35.43 -26.41 -14.42
N ASN A 256 -34.18 -26.30 -14.87
CA ASN A 256 -33.00 -26.84 -14.21
C ASN A 256 -32.03 -25.71 -13.78
N GLN A 257 -32.42 -24.45 -13.96
CA GLN A 257 -31.59 -23.29 -13.64
C GLN A 257 -31.74 -22.96 -12.15
N PRO A 258 -30.62 -22.75 -11.42
CA PRO A 258 -30.70 -22.23 -10.06
C PRO A 258 -31.26 -20.80 -10.08
N THR A 259 -31.64 -20.30 -8.90
CA THR A 259 -32.21 -18.95 -8.75
C THR A 259 -31.23 -17.99 -8.08
N ASP A 260 -31.23 -16.73 -8.50
CA ASP A 260 -30.48 -15.66 -7.83
C ASP A 260 -31.28 -15.16 -6.62
N THR A 261 -30.63 -15.07 -5.46
CA THR A 261 -31.21 -14.51 -4.23
C THR A 261 -30.31 -13.42 -3.68
N ALA A 262 -30.78 -12.16 -3.72
CA ALA A 262 -30.02 -10.99 -3.28
C ALA A 262 -29.72 -10.92 -1.77
N ASP A 263 -30.63 -11.42 -0.93
CA ASP A 263 -30.51 -11.42 0.53
C ASP A 263 -30.19 -12.83 1.07
N GLY A 264 -29.21 -13.48 0.46
CA GLY A 264 -28.78 -14.82 0.81
C GLY A 264 -27.87 -14.88 2.03
N LEU A 265 -26.69 -15.45 1.86
CA LEU A 265 -25.73 -15.63 2.95
C LEU A 265 -25.17 -14.29 3.42
N ASN A 266 -25.42 -13.95 4.69
CA ASN A 266 -24.94 -12.69 5.28
C ASN A 266 -25.38 -11.43 4.50
N GLY A 267 -26.57 -11.46 3.87
CA GLY A 267 -27.08 -10.35 3.07
C GLY A 267 -26.35 -10.15 1.73
N LYS A 268 -25.69 -11.20 1.23
CA LYS A 268 -25.03 -11.21 -0.08
C LYS A 268 -25.83 -12.02 -1.10
N HIS A 269 -25.61 -11.73 -2.39
CA HIS A 269 -26.22 -12.53 -3.43
C HIS A 269 -25.65 -13.95 -3.42
N VAL A 270 -26.51 -14.92 -3.68
CA VAL A 270 -26.20 -16.36 -3.75
C VAL A 270 -26.94 -16.99 -4.92
N LEU A 271 -26.36 -18.04 -5.48
CA LEU A 271 -27.10 -18.96 -6.34
C LEU A 271 -27.74 -20.03 -5.47
N ARG A 272 -29.07 -20.07 -5.47
CA ARG A 272 -29.86 -21.06 -4.76
C ARG A 272 -30.19 -22.23 -5.66
N PHE A 273 -29.75 -23.40 -5.25
CA PHE A 273 -30.09 -24.70 -5.83
C PHE A 273 -31.19 -25.35 -5.00
N ASP A 274 -32.24 -25.82 -5.67
CA ASP A 274 -33.45 -26.35 -5.05
C ASP A 274 -33.32 -27.74 -4.42
N GLY A 275 -32.25 -28.48 -4.72
CA GLY A 275 -32.07 -29.87 -4.27
C GLY A 275 -32.91 -30.89 -5.02
N ALA A 276 -33.54 -30.53 -6.15
CA ALA A 276 -34.41 -31.40 -6.94
C ALA A 276 -34.07 -31.42 -8.44
N THR A 277 -33.81 -30.27 -9.06
CA THR A 277 -33.56 -30.19 -10.51
C THR A 277 -32.38 -29.29 -10.89
N ASP A 278 -31.91 -28.43 -9.99
CA ASP A 278 -30.99 -27.37 -10.37
C ASP A 278 -29.54 -27.86 -10.55
N PHE A 279 -28.93 -27.52 -11.68
CA PHE A 279 -27.50 -27.71 -11.93
C PHE A 279 -26.96 -26.78 -13.01
N LEU A 280 -25.65 -26.51 -12.96
CA LEU A 280 -24.92 -25.79 -14.02
C LEU A 280 -23.84 -26.71 -14.61
N ASN A 281 -23.69 -26.73 -15.93
CA ASN A 281 -22.55 -27.36 -16.59
C ASN A 281 -21.37 -26.39 -16.60
N VAL A 282 -20.15 -26.88 -16.37
CA VAL A 282 -18.92 -26.08 -16.26
C VAL A 282 -17.72 -26.92 -16.71
N ASP A 283 -16.69 -26.30 -17.26
CA ASP A 283 -15.43 -27.00 -17.55
C ASP A 283 -14.62 -27.20 -16.25
N LEU A 284 -14.41 -28.46 -15.88
CA LEU A 284 -13.62 -28.88 -14.73
C LEU A 284 -12.43 -29.79 -15.14
N ASP A 285 -12.16 -29.97 -16.44
CA ASP A 285 -11.09 -30.87 -16.90
C ASP A 285 -9.70 -30.41 -16.46
N PHE A 286 -9.54 -29.11 -16.15
CA PHE A 286 -8.32 -28.55 -15.59
C PHE A 286 -7.95 -29.13 -14.21
N LEU A 287 -8.86 -29.84 -13.54
CA LEU A 287 -8.59 -30.55 -12.27
C LEU A 287 -7.98 -31.95 -12.47
N ALA A 288 -7.97 -32.47 -13.70
CA ALA A 288 -7.42 -33.79 -13.98
C ALA A 288 -5.90 -33.83 -13.75
N GLY A 289 -5.44 -34.84 -13.01
CA GLY A 289 -4.02 -35.06 -12.74
C GLY A 289 -3.31 -34.00 -11.87
N VAL A 290 -4.01 -32.98 -11.37
CA VAL A 290 -3.40 -31.87 -10.63
C VAL A 290 -3.81 -31.83 -9.17
N SER A 291 -2.87 -31.42 -8.31
CA SER A 291 -3.18 -31.02 -6.93
C SER A 291 -3.92 -29.69 -6.94
N HIS A 292 -4.99 -29.57 -6.16
CA HIS A 292 -5.84 -28.38 -6.11
C HIS A 292 -6.51 -28.21 -4.75
N ALA A 293 -7.06 -27.02 -4.54
CA ALA A 293 -7.94 -26.71 -3.42
C ALA A 293 -9.18 -25.98 -3.95
N ALA A 294 -10.36 -26.35 -3.44
CA ALA A 294 -11.63 -25.70 -3.75
C ALA A 294 -12.21 -25.07 -2.49
N PHE A 295 -12.42 -23.76 -2.52
CA PHE A 295 -13.06 -22.99 -1.46
C PHE A 295 -14.50 -22.70 -1.86
N ILE A 296 -15.45 -23.04 -1.00
CA ILE A 296 -16.89 -22.93 -1.29
C ILE A 296 -17.56 -22.32 -0.06
N VAL A 297 -18.19 -21.17 -0.25
CA VAL A 297 -19.09 -20.59 0.75
C VAL A 297 -20.48 -21.15 0.47
N ALA A 298 -21.10 -21.83 1.43
CA ALA A 298 -22.40 -22.43 1.18
C ALA A 298 -23.26 -22.58 2.44
N LYS A 299 -24.58 -22.50 2.27
CA LYS A 299 -25.58 -22.95 3.26
C LYS A 299 -26.31 -24.15 2.68
N VAL A 300 -26.10 -25.30 3.29
CA VAL A 300 -26.58 -26.60 2.77
C VAL A 300 -27.95 -26.95 3.35
N SER A 301 -28.89 -27.33 2.47
CA SER A 301 -30.21 -27.86 2.82
C SER A 301 -30.43 -29.29 2.33
N ALA A 302 -29.81 -29.70 1.22
CA ALA A 302 -29.76 -31.09 0.76
C ALA A 302 -28.32 -31.55 0.51
N TYR A 303 -27.90 -32.56 1.27
CA TYR A 303 -26.51 -33.03 1.36
C TYR A 303 -26.13 -33.94 0.19
N ARG A 304 -25.85 -33.33 -0.96
CA ARG A 304 -25.35 -33.99 -2.17
C ARG A 304 -24.02 -33.37 -2.65
N CYS A 305 -23.48 -33.93 -3.74
CA CYS A 305 -22.25 -33.43 -4.33
C CYS A 305 -22.44 -32.01 -4.86
N ILE A 306 -21.49 -31.13 -4.56
CA ILE A 306 -21.49 -29.74 -4.99
C ILE A 306 -20.91 -29.65 -6.40
N TYR A 307 -19.84 -30.37 -6.70
CA TYR A 307 -19.26 -30.38 -8.05
C TYR A 307 -18.64 -31.73 -8.41
N GLY A 308 -18.44 -31.95 -9.71
CA GLY A 308 -17.81 -33.14 -10.23
C GLY A 308 -18.14 -33.37 -11.69
N ALA A 309 -17.87 -34.58 -12.19
CA ALA A 309 -18.18 -34.92 -13.57
C ALA A 309 -19.69 -35.07 -13.83
N ALA A 310 -20.13 -34.60 -15.00
CA ALA A 310 -21.53 -34.63 -15.42
C ALA A 310 -22.06 -36.06 -15.60
N THR A 311 -21.18 -36.96 -16.05
CA THR A 311 -21.43 -38.39 -16.19
C THR A 311 -20.27 -39.17 -15.57
N GLY A 312 -20.36 -40.48 -15.48
CA GLY A 312 -19.29 -41.30 -14.93
C GLY A 312 -19.35 -42.74 -15.41
N ASN A 313 -18.17 -43.34 -15.53
CA ASN A 313 -18.00 -44.78 -15.65
C ASN A 313 -16.74 -45.21 -14.87
N MET A 314 -16.54 -46.52 -14.66
CA MET A 314 -15.41 -47.05 -13.87
C MET A 314 -14.03 -46.87 -14.51
N SER A 315 -13.95 -46.37 -15.75
CA SER A 315 -12.68 -46.27 -16.49
C SER A 315 -12.04 -44.89 -16.46
N THR A 316 -12.77 -43.84 -16.07
CA THR A 316 -12.30 -42.44 -16.18
C THR A 316 -11.80 -41.82 -14.88
N ASN A 317 -11.98 -42.45 -13.71
CA ASN A 317 -11.59 -41.90 -12.39
C ASN A 317 -12.03 -40.43 -12.19
N SER A 318 -13.21 -40.08 -12.69
CA SER A 318 -13.72 -38.71 -12.63
C SER A 318 -14.08 -38.31 -11.19
N LEU A 319 -13.89 -37.04 -10.85
CA LEU A 319 -14.01 -36.49 -9.50
C LEU A 319 -15.47 -36.20 -9.09
N PHE A 320 -15.79 -36.42 -7.80
CA PHE A 320 -17.04 -36.05 -7.13
C PHE A 320 -16.75 -35.49 -5.74
N VAL A 321 -17.18 -34.24 -5.49
CA VAL A 321 -16.90 -33.53 -4.24
C VAL A 321 -18.15 -32.88 -3.66
N GLY A 322 -18.29 -32.93 -2.34
CA GLY A 322 -19.38 -32.31 -1.59
C GLY A 322 -19.81 -33.23 -0.46
N PHE A 323 -21.10 -33.60 -0.45
CA PHE A 323 -21.67 -34.46 0.58
C PHE A 323 -22.14 -35.80 -0.01
N TYR A 324 -21.97 -36.87 0.77
CA TYR A 324 -22.57 -38.18 0.48
C TYR A 324 -23.97 -38.26 1.12
N ASN A 325 -24.09 -37.77 2.36
CA ASN A 325 -25.34 -37.59 3.11
C ASN A 325 -25.13 -36.55 4.23
N ALA A 326 -26.12 -36.40 5.11
CA ALA A 326 -26.09 -35.42 6.22
C ALA A 326 -25.05 -35.71 7.33
N SER A 327 -24.34 -36.83 7.26
CA SER A 327 -23.34 -37.25 8.25
C SER A 327 -21.94 -37.46 7.65
N THR A 328 -21.81 -37.51 6.32
CA THR A 328 -20.54 -37.73 5.65
C THR A 328 -20.35 -36.84 4.42
N TYR A 329 -19.14 -36.29 4.31
CA TYR A 329 -18.63 -35.67 3.09
C TYR A 329 -18.40 -36.73 2.01
N ARG A 330 -18.17 -36.26 0.79
CA ARG A 330 -17.69 -37.05 -0.33
C ARG A 330 -16.52 -36.32 -0.98
N MET A 331 -15.40 -37.01 -1.10
CA MET A 331 -14.24 -36.57 -1.88
C MET A 331 -13.66 -37.79 -2.60
N SER A 332 -14.36 -38.17 -3.67
CA SER A 332 -14.23 -39.49 -4.28
C SER A 332 -14.07 -39.43 -5.79
N THR A 333 -13.53 -40.51 -6.35
CA THR A 333 -13.65 -40.84 -7.78
C THR A 333 -14.71 -41.93 -7.98
N TRP A 334 -15.04 -42.26 -9.24
CA TRP A 334 -15.99 -43.33 -9.54
C TRP A 334 -15.51 -44.68 -9.00
N GLY A 335 -16.39 -45.45 -8.34
CA GLY A 335 -16.04 -46.67 -7.59
C GLY A 335 -16.00 -46.51 -6.07
N GLY A 336 -16.07 -45.26 -5.58
CA GLY A 336 -16.03 -44.94 -4.15
C GLY A 336 -14.58 -44.91 -3.64
N ASP A 337 -14.25 -43.89 -2.86
CA ASP A 337 -12.85 -43.65 -2.47
C ASP A 337 -12.77 -43.10 -1.05
N TRP A 338 -13.29 -41.89 -0.78
CA TRP A 338 -13.33 -41.37 0.58
C TRP A 338 -14.61 -40.57 0.89
N ASN A 339 -15.24 -40.94 2.02
CA ASN A 339 -16.35 -40.24 2.64
C ASN A 339 -15.97 -39.93 4.10
N GLY A 340 -15.44 -38.73 4.37
CA GLY A 340 -15.11 -38.29 5.73
C GLY A 340 -16.35 -38.01 6.58
N ALA A 341 -16.28 -38.22 7.89
CA ALA A 341 -17.38 -37.86 8.79
C ALA A 341 -17.52 -36.33 8.89
N ILE A 342 -18.76 -35.85 9.05
CA ILE A 342 -19.03 -34.45 9.36
C ILE A 342 -18.96 -34.28 10.88
N SER A 343 -18.10 -33.39 11.36
CA SER A 343 -17.99 -33.04 12.77
C SER A 343 -18.77 -31.77 13.10
N ASN A 344 -18.61 -31.29 14.34
CA ASN A 344 -19.18 -30.01 14.80
C ASN A 344 -18.50 -28.78 14.18
N ASN A 345 -17.43 -28.95 13.39
CA ASN A 345 -16.79 -27.85 12.68
C ASN A 345 -17.72 -27.28 11.60
N PHE A 346 -18.43 -28.15 10.89
CA PHE A 346 -19.57 -27.79 10.06
C PHE A 346 -20.80 -27.38 10.88
N LYS A 347 -21.45 -26.29 10.46
CA LYS A 347 -22.65 -25.73 11.10
C LYS A 347 -23.87 -26.03 10.23
N ALA A 348 -24.53 -27.16 10.51
CA ALA A 348 -25.73 -27.57 9.77
C ALA A 348 -26.81 -26.47 9.76
N GLY A 349 -27.39 -26.21 8.58
CA GLY A 349 -28.42 -25.18 8.39
C GLY A 349 -27.90 -23.73 8.41
N GLN A 350 -26.59 -23.51 8.58
CA GLN A 350 -25.96 -22.18 8.58
C GLN A 350 -25.03 -22.04 7.36
N GLY A 351 -24.53 -20.82 7.13
CA GLY A 351 -23.45 -20.58 6.17
C GLY A 351 -22.14 -21.16 6.66
N ASN A 352 -21.41 -21.83 5.77
CA ASN A 352 -20.15 -22.48 6.04
C ASN A 352 -19.12 -22.10 4.98
N LEU A 353 -17.86 -21.96 5.39
CA LEU A 353 -16.72 -22.00 4.47
C LEU A 353 -16.19 -23.44 4.42
N LEU A 354 -16.36 -24.09 3.27
CA LEU A 354 -15.84 -25.43 3.00
C LEU A 354 -14.56 -25.32 2.19
N ASN A 355 -13.56 -26.14 2.52
CA ASN A 355 -12.34 -26.27 1.75
C ASN A 355 -12.04 -27.75 1.49
N TYR A 356 -11.95 -28.11 0.22
CA TYR A 356 -11.58 -29.45 -0.23
C TYR A 356 -10.20 -29.41 -0.87
N VAL A 357 -9.23 -30.06 -0.24
CA VAL A 357 -7.84 -30.09 -0.68
C VAL A 357 -7.48 -31.47 -1.22
N TRP A 358 -7.11 -31.54 -2.50
CA TRP A 358 -6.63 -32.76 -3.15
C TRP A 358 -5.15 -32.61 -3.49
N LYS A 359 -4.28 -33.41 -2.89
CA LYS A 359 -2.84 -33.42 -3.17
C LYS A 359 -2.47 -34.76 -3.80
N VAL A 360 -2.36 -34.80 -5.12
CA VAL A 360 -2.08 -36.02 -5.88
C VAL A 360 -0.83 -36.72 -5.33
N GLY A 361 -0.94 -38.03 -5.09
CA GLY A 361 0.11 -38.87 -4.51
C GLY A 361 0.39 -38.64 -3.03
N THR A 362 -0.31 -37.72 -2.37
CA THR A 362 -0.05 -37.35 -0.96
C THR A 362 -1.28 -37.55 -0.08
N SER A 363 -2.28 -36.68 -0.17
CA SER A 363 -3.39 -36.69 0.78
C SER A 363 -4.64 -35.98 0.25
N LYS A 364 -5.77 -36.29 0.87
CA LYS A 364 -7.01 -35.52 0.77
C LYS A 364 -7.34 -34.94 2.12
N GLU A 365 -7.82 -33.72 2.15
CA GLU A 365 -8.22 -33.06 3.39
C GLU A 365 -9.45 -32.20 3.17
N ILE A 366 -10.35 -32.21 4.15
CA ILE A 366 -11.55 -31.39 4.16
C ILE A 366 -11.48 -30.47 5.36
N PHE A 367 -11.89 -29.22 5.19
CA PHE A 367 -12.06 -28.29 6.29
C PHE A 367 -13.46 -27.68 6.24
N ALA A 368 -14.02 -27.42 7.41
CA ALA A 368 -15.20 -26.58 7.59
C ALA A 368 -14.85 -25.45 8.55
N ASN A 369 -15.14 -24.21 8.14
CA ASN A 369 -14.94 -23.00 8.93
C ASN A 369 -13.50 -22.88 9.48
N GLY A 370 -12.52 -23.22 8.64
CA GLY A 370 -11.09 -23.19 8.95
C GLY A 370 -10.57 -24.35 9.81
N SER A 371 -11.43 -25.28 10.24
CA SER A 371 -11.06 -26.44 11.07
C SER A 371 -11.13 -27.73 10.26
N SER A 372 -10.17 -28.64 10.46
CA SER A 372 -10.09 -29.90 9.71
C SER A 372 -11.28 -30.81 10.06
N GLU A 373 -11.89 -31.41 9.04
CA GLU A 373 -12.93 -32.44 9.10
C GLU A 373 -12.35 -33.85 8.89
N GLY A 374 -11.04 -33.94 8.67
CA GLY A 374 -10.32 -35.20 8.52
C GLY A 374 -9.42 -35.22 7.30
N THR A 375 -8.50 -36.18 7.31
CA THR A 375 -7.51 -36.40 6.26
C THR A 375 -7.52 -37.86 5.82
N ASN A 376 -7.36 -38.11 4.53
CA ASN A 376 -7.08 -39.43 3.98
C ASN A 376 -5.65 -39.47 3.43
N GLY A 377 -4.90 -40.50 3.82
CA GLY A 377 -3.45 -40.62 3.58
C GLY A 377 -3.02 -40.99 2.16
N THR A 378 -3.92 -41.02 1.17
CA THR A 378 -3.55 -41.19 -0.23
C THR A 378 -4.59 -40.53 -1.15
N ALA A 379 -4.14 -39.73 -2.11
CA ALA A 379 -4.99 -39.20 -3.17
C ALA A 379 -4.52 -39.72 -4.53
N GLY A 380 -5.33 -40.56 -5.17
CA GLY A 380 -5.05 -41.04 -6.52
C GLY A 380 -5.14 -39.93 -7.58
N PRO A 381 -4.65 -40.19 -8.81
CA PRO A 381 -4.83 -39.27 -9.92
C PRO A 381 -6.31 -39.16 -10.28
N ILE A 382 -6.81 -37.94 -10.37
CA ILE A 382 -8.13 -37.64 -10.91
C ILE A 382 -8.02 -37.72 -12.43
N GLY A 383 -8.93 -38.45 -13.07
CA GLY A 383 -9.03 -38.44 -14.53
C GLY A 383 -9.96 -37.33 -15.03
N PRO A 384 -10.10 -37.20 -16.37
CA PRO A 384 -10.96 -36.20 -16.99
C PRO A 384 -12.41 -36.26 -16.49
N MET A 385 -13.12 -35.15 -16.59
CA MET A 385 -14.51 -35.00 -16.19
C MET A 385 -15.41 -35.57 -17.29
N ALA A 386 -15.79 -36.84 -17.15
CA ALA A 386 -16.60 -37.52 -18.14
C ALA A 386 -17.93 -36.78 -18.40
N GLY A 387 -18.18 -36.43 -19.66
CA GLY A 387 -19.36 -35.65 -20.07
C GLY A 387 -19.30 -34.17 -19.67
N GLY A 388 -18.14 -33.65 -19.26
CA GLY A 388 -17.94 -32.30 -18.75
C GLY A 388 -18.06 -32.23 -17.23
N GLY A 389 -17.86 -31.05 -16.65
CA GLY A 389 -18.08 -30.78 -15.24
C GLY A 389 -19.49 -30.26 -14.95
N ARG A 390 -19.92 -30.40 -13.70
CA ARG A 390 -21.14 -29.83 -13.16
C ARG A 390 -20.96 -29.23 -11.79
N ILE A 391 -21.77 -28.22 -11.51
CA ILE A 391 -22.13 -27.75 -10.18
C ILE A 391 -23.55 -28.26 -9.91
N SER A 392 -23.73 -29.02 -8.83
CA SER A 392 -24.89 -29.86 -8.53
C SER A 392 -25.10 -31.01 -9.53
N ASN A 393 -25.73 -32.10 -9.06
CA ASN A 393 -26.07 -33.29 -9.84
C ASN A 393 -24.94 -33.89 -10.71
N PRO A 394 -23.71 -34.06 -10.18
CA PRO A 394 -22.69 -34.77 -10.91
C PRO A 394 -23.07 -36.26 -11.02
N ALA A 395 -22.94 -36.81 -12.22
CA ALA A 395 -23.24 -38.19 -12.59
C ALA A 395 -24.60 -38.74 -12.11
N GLY A 396 -25.61 -37.88 -11.91
CA GLY A 396 -26.92 -38.30 -11.41
C GLY A 396 -26.94 -38.69 -9.92
N LEU A 397 -25.91 -38.34 -9.14
CA LEU A 397 -25.77 -38.71 -7.72
C LEU A 397 -26.64 -37.86 -6.78
N GLY A 398 -27.65 -37.18 -7.32
CA GLY A 398 -28.57 -36.31 -6.61
C GLY A 398 -28.18 -34.83 -6.68
N TYR A 399 -29.18 -33.97 -6.50
CA TYR A 399 -29.06 -32.53 -6.60
C TYR A 399 -28.65 -31.91 -5.26
N PHE A 400 -27.65 -31.03 -5.31
CA PHE A 400 -27.31 -30.21 -4.17
C PHE A 400 -28.46 -29.25 -3.89
N GLY A 401 -28.83 -29.12 -2.62
CA GLY A 401 -29.81 -28.13 -2.18
C GLY A 401 -29.12 -27.15 -1.24
N GLY A 402 -29.27 -25.86 -1.50
CA GLY A 402 -28.65 -24.83 -0.70
C GLY A 402 -28.27 -23.59 -1.48
N ASP A 403 -27.66 -22.66 -0.75
CA ASP A 403 -27.14 -21.41 -1.28
C ASP A 403 -25.62 -21.56 -1.45
N ILE A 404 -25.10 -21.15 -2.61
CA ILE A 404 -23.65 -21.02 -2.89
C ILE A 404 -23.35 -19.57 -3.24
#